data_AF-I3MBV8-F1
#
_entry.id   AF-I3MBV8-F1
#
_cell.length_a   1.000
_cell.length_b   1.000
_cell.length_c   1.000
_cell.angle_alpha   90.00
_cell.angle_beta   90.00
_cell.angle_gamma   90.00
#
_symmetry.space_group_name_H-M   'P 1'
#
loop_
_entity.id
_entity.type
_entity.pdbx_description
1 polymer ?
#
loop_
_entity_poly.entity_id
_entity_poly.type
_entity_poly.pdbx_seq_one_letter_code
_entity_poly.pdbx_strand_id
1 'polypeptide(L)'
;MAGPSLPLRVATLLTGLLECLGFAGVLFGWASLVFVFKTEGYFKELCEADAGLLSNATGQADCKAQDERFSLIFTVASFMNNFMTLPTGYIFDRFKTTVARLLAIFFYTSATLTIAFTSADSAVLLFLAMPMLTVGGILFLITNLQIGNLFGKHRSTIITLYNGAFDSS
;
A
#
# COMPACT_ATOMS: atom_id res chain seq x y z
N MET A 1 10.78 -4.12 -37.29
CA MET A 1 9.95 -3.30 -36.37
C MET A 1 10.87 -2.32 -35.66
N ALA A 2 10.73 -1.02 -35.91
CA ALA A 2 11.51 -0.02 -35.21
C ALA A 2 11.09 -0.03 -33.73
N GLY A 3 12.03 -0.33 -32.82
CA GLY A 3 11.75 -0.27 -31.39
C GLY A 3 11.32 1.14 -30.97
N PRO A 4 10.60 1.28 -29.85
CA PRO A 4 10.15 2.59 -29.37
C PRO A 4 11.33 3.56 -29.26
N SER A 5 11.12 4.80 -29.69
CA SER A 5 12.12 5.86 -29.67
C SER A 5 12.65 6.07 -28.24
N LEU A 6 13.93 6.40 -28.11
CA LEU A 6 14.57 6.67 -26.83
C LEU A 6 13.74 7.60 -25.90
N PRO A 7 13.16 8.73 -26.38
CA PRO A 7 12.34 9.58 -25.52
C PRO A 7 11.10 8.87 -24.98
N LEU A 8 10.47 7.97 -25.75
CA LEU A 8 9.31 7.23 -25.29
C LEU A 8 9.67 6.26 -24.15
N ARG A 9 10.83 5.60 -24.23
CA ARG A 9 11.29 4.68 -23.17
C ARG A 9 11.56 5.43 -21.85
N VAL A 10 12.21 6.58 -21.95
CA VAL A 10 12.50 7.43 -20.78
C VAL A 10 11.20 7.99 -20.19
N ALA A 11 10.27 8.43 -21.02
CA ALA A 11 8.95 8.87 -20.56
C ALA A 11 8.23 7.75 -19.80
N THR A 12 8.17 6.53 -20.34
CA THR A 12 7.57 5.36 -19.67
C THR A 12 8.22 5.06 -18.32
N LEU A 13 9.56 5.16 -18.25
CA LEU A 13 10.30 4.99 -17.00
C LEU A 13 9.88 6.03 -15.96
N LEU A 14 9.91 7.32 -16.32
CA LEU A 14 9.57 8.41 -15.41
C LEU A 14 8.12 8.33 -14.93
N THR A 15 7.16 8.05 -15.83
CA THR A 15 5.76 7.90 -15.44
C THR A 15 5.55 6.71 -14.52
N GLY A 16 6.23 5.58 -14.76
CA GLY A 16 6.16 4.44 -13.86
C GLY A 16 6.78 4.73 -12.49
N LEU A 17 7.89 5.48 -12.43
CA LEU A 17 8.52 5.84 -11.15
C LEU A 17 7.62 6.73 -10.31
N LEU A 18 6.97 7.71 -10.96
CA LEU A 18 5.96 8.55 -10.31
C LEU A 18 4.76 7.72 -9.82
N GLU A 19 4.32 6.73 -10.60
CA GLU A 19 3.28 5.79 -10.18
C GLU A 19 3.70 4.98 -8.95
N CYS A 20 4.92 4.44 -8.93
CA CYS A 20 5.42 3.70 -7.77
C CYS A 20 5.55 4.58 -6.52
N LEU A 21 6.12 5.79 -6.66
CA LEU A 21 6.26 6.75 -5.57
C LEU A 21 4.90 7.21 -5.01
N GLY A 22 3.91 7.42 -5.87
CA GLY A 22 2.62 7.94 -5.44
C GLY A 22 1.70 6.89 -4.86
N PHE A 23 1.77 5.65 -5.38
CA PHE A 23 0.69 4.68 -5.16
C PHE A 23 1.16 3.32 -4.68
N ALA A 24 2.40 2.89 -4.95
CA ALA A 24 2.72 1.49 -4.75
C ALA A 24 3.07 1.13 -3.30
N GLY A 25 3.82 1.95 -2.57
CA GLY A 25 4.34 1.58 -1.24
C GLY A 25 3.72 2.32 -0.05
N VAL A 26 2.48 2.80 -0.14
CA VAL A 26 1.79 3.56 0.95
C VAL A 26 1.85 2.86 2.32
N LEU A 27 1.98 1.53 2.36
CA LEU A 27 2.15 0.76 3.59
C LEU A 27 3.44 1.11 4.35
N PHE A 28 4.53 1.50 3.67
CA PHE A 28 5.78 1.86 4.33
C PHE A 28 5.67 3.20 5.07
N GLY A 29 4.78 4.08 4.61
CA GLY A 29 4.36 5.30 5.32
C GLY A 29 3.38 5.06 6.48
N TRP A 30 3.18 3.82 6.94
CA TRP A 30 2.16 3.47 7.94
C TRP A 30 2.23 4.31 9.23
N ALA A 31 3.42 4.61 9.73
CA ALA A 31 3.58 5.42 10.95
C ALA A 31 2.90 6.80 10.82
N SER A 32 3.00 7.42 9.64
CA SER A 32 2.34 8.69 9.33
C SER A 32 0.82 8.53 9.22
N LEU A 33 0.33 7.44 8.62
CA LEU A 33 -1.11 7.15 8.53
C LEU A 33 -1.74 6.93 9.91
N VAL A 34 -1.09 6.17 10.79
CA VAL A 34 -1.57 5.95 12.16
C VAL A 34 -1.72 7.25 12.92
N PHE A 35 -0.75 8.17 12.78
CA PHE A 35 -0.85 9.49 13.40
C PHE A 35 -2.10 10.25 12.95
N VAL A 36 -2.41 10.22 11.64
CA VAL A 36 -3.63 10.83 11.09
C VAL A 36 -4.88 10.13 11.63
N PHE A 37 -4.95 8.80 11.59
CA PHE A 37 -6.10 8.04 12.10
C PHE A 37 -6.37 8.30 13.59
N LYS A 38 -5.31 8.39 14.40
CA LYS A 38 -5.42 8.77 15.82
C LYS A 38 -5.97 10.18 15.99
N THR A 39 -5.52 11.13 15.16
CA THR A 39 -6.00 12.53 15.19
C THR A 39 -7.48 12.61 14.81
N GLU A 40 -7.92 11.80 13.85
CA GLU A 40 -9.32 11.67 13.42
C GLU A 40 -10.19 10.84 14.40
N GLY A 41 -9.63 10.40 15.53
CA GLY A 41 -10.37 9.70 16.59
C GLY A 41 -10.71 8.24 16.31
N TYR A 42 -10.07 7.60 15.32
CA TYR A 42 -10.29 6.19 15.03
C TYR A 42 -9.95 5.33 16.24
N PHE A 43 -10.81 4.37 16.58
CA PHE A 43 -10.62 3.44 17.69
C PHE A 43 -10.47 4.11 19.08
N LYS A 44 -10.88 5.39 19.23
CA LYS A 44 -10.77 6.12 20.51
C LYS A 44 -11.55 5.47 21.65
N GLU A 45 -12.66 4.79 21.35
CA GLU A 45 -13.48 4.06 22.32
C GLU A 45 -12.70 2.98 23.09
N LEU A 46 -11.71 2.36 22.45
CA LEU A 46 -10.85 1.35 23.09
C LEU A 46 -9.97 1.96 24.19
N CYS A 47 -9.75 3.27 24.16
CA CYS A 47 -9.00 4.00 25.18
C CYS A 47 -9.88 4.35 26.39
N GLU A 48 -11.14 4.68 26.15
CA GLU A 48 -12.10 5.04 27.19
C GLU A 48 -12.50 3.81 28.02
N ALA A 49 -12.61 2.63 27.38
CA ALA A 49 -12.86 1.35 28.06
C ALA A 49 -11.71 0.94 29.01
N ASP A 50 -10.46 1.25 28.67
CA ASP A 50 -9.28 0.92 29.48
C ASP A 50 -9.12 1.88 30.67
N ALA A 51 -9.46 3.16 30.49
CA ALA A 51 -9.49 4.16 31.55
C ALA A 51 -10.51 3.83 32.67
N GLY A 52 -11.63 3.19 32.32
CA GLY A 52 -12.63 2.71 33.29
C GLY A 52 -12.12 1.59 34.20
N LEU A 53 -11.11 0.83 33.79
CA LEU A 53 -10.47 -0.23 34.58
C LEU A 53 -9.28 0.30 35.42
N LEU A 54 -8.66 1.40 35.01
CA LEU A 54 -7.48 2.03 35.63
C LEU A 54 -7.81 3.38 36.30
N SER A 55 -8.96 3.46 36.99
CA SER A 55 -9.57 4.68 37.54
C SER A 55 -8.75 5.46 38.60
N ASN A 56 -7.42 5.36 38.65
CA ASN A 56 -6.58 6.19 39.52
C ASN A 56 -5.15 6.49 39.03
N ALA A 57 -4.89 6.50 37.71
CA ALA A 57 -3.61 6.97 37.18
C ALA A 57 -3.81 8.24 36.32
N THR A 58 -3.53 9.39 36.91
CA THR A 58 -3.45 10.71 36.26
C THR A 58 -2.21 10.82 35.36
N GLY A 59 -2.13 9.95 34.35
CA GLY A 59 -1.13 10.00 33.31
C GLY A 59 -1.82 9.66 32.00
N GLN A 60 -1.40 10.31 30.93
CA GLN A 60 -1.73 9.97 29.55
C GLN A 60 -1.31 8.52 29.28
N ALA A 61 -2.13 7.57 29.73
CA ALA A 61 -1.88 6.15 29.55
C ALA A 61 -1.99 5.89 28.06
N ASP A 62 -0.85 5.58 27.43
CA ASP A 62 -0.78 5.10 26.06
C ASP A 62 -1.91 4.10 25.85
N CYS A 63 -2.79 4.42 24.89
CA CYS A 63 -3.94 3.60 24.59
C CYS A 63 -3.49 2.31 23.89
N LYS A 64 -2.96 1.38 24.68
CA LYS A 64 -2.32 0.16 24.20
C LYS A 64 -3.26 -0.66 23.32
N ALA A 65 -4.54 -0.73 23.69
CA ALA A 65 -5.56 -1.44 22.91
C ALA A 65 -5.79 -0.83 21.51
N GLN A 66 -5.71 0.50 21.36
CA GLN A 66 -5.80 1.16 20.05
C GLN A 66 -4.57 0.84 19.20
N ASP A 67 -3.37 0.91 19.79
CA ASP A 67 -2.13 0.58 19.09
C ASP A 67 -2.02 -0.89 18.69
N GLU A 68 -2.56 -1.79 19.51
CA GLU A 68 -2.70 -3.21 19.17
C GLU A 68 -3.61 -3.41 17.93
N ARG A 69 -4.71 -2.65 17.82
CA ARG A 69 -5.59 -2.71 16.62
C ARG A 69 -4.88 -2.21 15.37
N PHE A 70 -4.19 -1.08 15.45
CA PHE A 70 -3.41 -0.57 14.31
C PHE A 70 -2.28 -1.53 13.92
N SER A 71 -1.59 -2.11 14.90
CA SER A 71 -0.55 -3.13 14.66
C SER A 71 -1.12 -4.38 13.99
N LEU A 72 -2.33 -4.79 14.34
CA LEU A 72 -3.02 -5.90 13.69
C LEU A 72 -3.38 -5.58 12.24
N ILE A 73 -3.92 -4.38 11.95
CA ILE A 73 -4.21 -3.93 10.58
C ILE A 73 -2.95 -3.97 9.73
N PHE A 74 -1.84 -3.40 10.24
CA PHE A 74 -0.55 -3.41 9.55
C PHE A 74 -0.05 -4.84 9.28
N THR A 75 -0.19 -5.73 10.27
CA THR A 75 0.23 -7.13 10.16
C THR A 75 -0.57 -7.86 9.08
N VAL A 76 -1.89 -7.71 9.06
CA VAL A 76 -2.77 -8.32 8.04
C VAL A 76 -2.44 -7.75 6.65
N ALA A 77 -2.26 -6.44 6.54
CA ALA A 77 -1.92 -5.79 5.27
C ALA A 77 -0.55 -6.25 4.74
N SER A 78 0.45 -6.38 5.61
CA SER A 78 1.79 -6.89 5.28
C SER A 78 1.78 -8.37 4.90
N PHE A 79 1.00 -9.17 5.61
CA PHE A 79 0.82 -10.58 5.28
C PHE A 79 0.13 -10.74 3.92
N MET A 80 -0.93 -9.97 3.67
CA MET A 80 -1.63 -9.98 2.37
C MET A 80 -0.75 -9.50 1.22
N ASN A 81 0.10 -8.50 1.44
CA ASN A 81 1.08 -8.03 0.46
C ASN A 81 1.97 -9.20 -0.04
N ASN A 82 2.50 -9.99 0.90
CA ASN A 82 3.35 -11.13 0.57
C ASN A 82 2.55 -12.32 0.03
N PHE A 83 1.44 -12.67 0.68
CA PHE A 83 0.62 -13.82 0.32
C PHE A 83 0.01 -13.68 -1.08
N MET A 84 -0.53 -12.50 -1.39
CA MET A 84 -1.14 -12.25 -2.70
C MET A 84 -0.10 -12.09 -3.82
N THR A 85 1.19 -11.93 -3.52
CA THR A 85 2.25 -11.88 -4.54
C THR A 85 2.26 -13.15 -5.42
N LEU A 86 1.99 -14.33 -4.85
CA LEU A 86 1.96 -15.58 -5.61
C LEU A 86 0.72 -15.67 -6.55
N PRO A 87 -0.53 -15.52 -6.06
CA PRO A 87 -1.70 -15.47 -6.93
C PRO A 87 -1.62 -14.38 -8.00
N THR A 88 -1.18 -13.18 -7.63
CA THR A 88 -1.05 -12.06 -8.57
C THR A 88 0.06 -12.29 -9.59
N GLY A 89 1.18 -12.90 -9.19
CA GLY A 89 2.23 -13.34 -10.09
C GLY A 89 1.72 -14.35 -11.12
N TYR A 90 0.93 -15.34 -10.70
CA TYR A 90 0.29 -16.28 -11.63
C TYR A 90 -0.64 -15.58 -12.63
N ILE A 91 -1.47 -14.65 -12.15
CA ILE A 91 -2.37 -13.87 -13.03
C ILE A 91 -1.55 -13.05 -14.04
N PHE A 92 -0.49 -12.41 -13.58
CA PHE A 92 0.39 -11.60 -14.41
C PHE A 92 1.08 -12.44 -15.50
N ASP A 93 1.59 -13.62 -15.15
CA ASP A 93 2.23 -14.52 -16.09
C ASP A 93 1.24 -15.08 -17.13
N ARG A 94 0.00 -15.41 -16.70
CA ARG A 94 -1.00 -16.04 -17.57
C ARG A 94 -1.77 -15.05 -18.44
N PHE A 95 -2.22 -13.95 -17.84
CA PHE A 95 -3.12 -12.97 -18.45
C PHE A 95 -2.42 -11.69 -18.90
N LYS A 96 -1.09 -11.62 -18.74
CA LYS A 96 -0.23 -10.51 -19.11
C LYS A 96 -0.51 -9.24 -18.30
N THR A 97 0.29 -8.22 -18.58
CA THR A 97 0.38 -6.95 -17.84
C THR A 97 -0.92 -6.17 -17.80
N THR A 98 -1.72 -6.18 -18.87
CA THR A 98 -2.96 -5.36 -18.94
C THR A 98 -4.00 -5.79 -17.90
N VAL A 99 -4.24 -7.10 -17.77
CA VAL A 99 -5.23 -7.62 -16.81
C VAL A 99 -4.75 -7.38 -15.38
N ALA A 100 -3.46 -7.63 -15.12
CA ALA A 100 -2.85 -7.35 -13.81
C ALA A 100 -2.99 -5.87 -13.42
N ARG A 101 -2.79 -4.93 -14.36
CA ARG A 101 -2.96 -3.49 -14.10
C ARG A 101 -4.41 -3.09 -13.85
N LEU A 102 -5.38 -3.67 -14.56
CA LEU A 102 -6.80 -3.40 -14.30
C LEU A 102 -7.22 -3.88 -12.91
N LEU A 103 -6.74 -5.04 -12.48
CA LEU A 103 -6.95 -5.54 -11.12
C LEU A 103 -6.27 -4.64 -10.08
N ALA A 104 -5.04 -4.19 -10.35
CA ALA A 104 -4.33 -3.25 -9.47
C ALA A 104 -5.16 -1.98 -9.25
N ILE A 105 -5.62 -1.34 -10.34
CA ILE A 105 -6.43 -0.13 -10.31
C ILE A 105 -7.74 -0.38 -9.55
N PHE A 106 -8.40 -1.51 -9.78
CA PHE A 106 -9.63 -1.86 -9.08
C PHE A 106 -9.42 -1.98 -7.56
N PHE A 107 -8.44 -2.77 -7.12
CA PHE A 107 -8.14 -2.93 -5.69
C PHE A 107 -7.69 -1.62 -5.05
N TYR A 108 -6.83 -0.87 -5.73
CA TYR A 108 -6.31 0.38 -5.22
C TYR A 108 -7.40 1.45 -5.09
N THR A 109 -8.23 1.62 -6.13
CA THR A 109 -9.32 2.61 -6.13
C THR A 109 -10.41 2.26 -5.11
N SER A 110 -10.78 0.98 -5.00
CA SER A 110 -11.76 0.55 -3.99
C SER A 110 -11.22 0.74 -2.57
N ALA A 111 -9.94 0.47 -2.33
CA ALA A 111 -9.31 0.71 -1.03
C ALA A 111 -9.25 2.20 -0.67
N THR A 112 -8.80 3.07 -1.58
CA THR A 112 -8.72 4.52 -1.33
C THR A 112 -10.10 5.15 -1.17
N LEU A 113 -11.10 4.72 -1.95
CA LEU A 113 -12.49 5.13 -1.75
C LEU A 113 -13.00 4.69 -0.38
N THR A 114 -12.72 3.46 0.04
CA THR A 114 -13.11 2.97 1.35
C THR A 114 -12.48 3.82 2.45
N ILE A 115 -11.18 4.09 2.39
CA ILE A 115 -10.47 4.95 3.35
C ILE A 115 -11.06 6.37 3.36
N ALA A 116 -11.36 6.94 2.19
CA ALA A 116 -11.89 8.30 2.07
C ALA A 116 -13.28 8.48 2.70
N PHE A 117 -14.12 7.44 2.69
CA PHE A 117 -15.45 7.46 3.30
C PHE A 117 -15.49 6.85 4.71
N THR A 118 -14.37 6.33 5.22
CA THR A 118 -14.32 5.79 6.57
C THR A 118 -14.29 6.93 7.59
N SER A 119 -14.95 6.71 8.72
CA SER A 119 -14.99 7.59 9.89
C SER A 119 -14.65 6.79 11.15
N ALA A 120 -14.56 7.46 12.31
CA ALA A 120 -14.27 6.80 13.58
C ALA A 120 -15.24 5.63 13.88
N ASP A 121 -16.54 5.79 13.59
CA ASP A 121 -17.57 4.76 13.79
C ASP A 121 -17.41 3.54 12.88
N SER A 122 -16.76 3.73 11.73
CA SER A 122 -16.56 2.70 10.70
C SER A 122 -15.11 2.27 10.58
N ALA A 123 -14.26 2.58 11.56
CA ALA A 123 -12.82 2.30 11.56
C ALA A 123 -12.46 0.83 11.30
N VAL A 124 -13.39 -0.10 11.56
CA VAL A 124 -13.25 -1.54 11.24
C VAL A 124 -13.05 -1.78 9.73
N LEU A 125 -13.55 -0.91 8.86
CA LEU A 125 -13.36 -1.01 7.40
C LEU A 125 -11.87 -0.92 7.01
N LEU A 126 -11.00 -0.34 7.85
CA LEU A 126 -9.56 -0.32 7.61
C LEU A 126 -8.95 -1.72 7.55
N PHE A 127 -9.54 -2.71 8.23
CA PHE A 127 -9.11 -4.11 8.13
C PHE A 127 -9.30 -4.70 6.73
N LEU A 128 -10.25 -4.17 5.95
CA LEU A 128 -10.46 -4.57 4.57
C LEU A 128 -9.69 -3.66 3.61
N ALA A 129 -9.75 -2.34 3.84
CA ALA A 129 -9.19 -1.36 2.93
C ALA A 129 -7.66 -1.43 2.87
N MET A 130 -6.96 -1.56 4.00
CA MET A 130 -5.49 -1.58 4.02
C MET A 130 -4.91 -2.80 3.28
N PRO A 131 -5.39 -4.04 3.48
CA PRO A 131 -4.92 -5.16 2.67
C PRO A 131 -5.25 -5.05 1.19
N MET A 132 -6.42 -4.52 0.82
CA MET A 132 -6.74 -4.28 -0.59
C MET A 132 -5.78 -3.24 -1.22
N LEU A 133 -5.44 -2.19 -0.47
CA LEU A 133 -4.49 -1.16 -0.88
C LEU A 133 -3.11 -1.75 -1.17
N THR A 134 -2.61 -2.62 -0.28
CA THR A 134 -1.27 -3.24 -0.44
C THR A 134 -1.23 -4.20 -1.62
N VAL A 135 -2.29 -4.98 -1.84
CA VAL A 135 -2.42 -5.87 -3.01
C VAL A 135 -2.42 -5.08 -4.32
N GLY A 136 -3.11 -3.94 -4.37
CA GLY A 136 -3.05 -3.03 -5.51
C GLY A 136 -1.65 -2.44 -5.72
N GLY A 137 -0.99 -2.02 -4.63
CA GLY A 137 0.34 -1.43 -4.66
C GLY A 137 1.43 -2.37 -5.18
N ILE A 138 1.48 -3.62 -4.69
CA ILE A 138 2.46 -4.61 -5.17
C ILE A 138 2.26 -4.98 -6.64
N LEU A 139 1.01 -5.02 -7.12
CA LEU A 139 0.70 -5.22 -8.54
C LEU A 139 1.23 -4.08 -9.42
N PHE A 140 1.14 -2.82 -8.95
CA PHE A 140 1.76 -1.69 -9.65
C PHE A 140 3.28 -1.87 -9.74
N LEU A 141 3.95 -2.24 -8.64
CA LEU A 141 5.38 -2.52 -8.66
C LEU A 141 5.72 -3.61 -9.68
N ILE A 142 5.11 -4.80 -9.57
CA ILE A 142 5.40 -5.96 -10.44
C ILE A 142 5.24 -5.60 -11.93
N THR A 143 4.17 -4.86 -12.26
CA THR A 143 3.92 -4.46 -13.65
C THR A 143 4.92 -3.41 -14.14
N ASN A 144 5.35 -2.48 -13.29
CA ASN A 144 6.38 -1.49 -13.62
C ASN A 144 7.79 -2.10 -13.75
N LEU A 145 8.10 -3.19 -13.04
CA LEU A 145 9.38 -3.88 -13.19
C LEU A 145 9.63 -4.39 -14.63
N GLN A 146 8.57 -4.61 -15.43
CA GLN A 146 8.73 -4.98 -16.84
C GLN A 146 9.40 -3.88 -17.68
N ILE A 147 9.30 -2.61 -17.27
CA ILE A 147 9.93 -1.48 -17.96
C ILE A 147 11.44 -1.66 -18.01
N GLY A 148 12.04 -2.33 -17.02
CA GLY A 148 13.45 -2.69 -17.04
C GLY A 148 13.86 -3.51 -18.27
N ASN A 149 12.96 -4.32 -18.83
CA ASN A 149 13.25 -5.10 -20.05
C ASN A 149 13.47 -4.20 -21.29
N LEU A 150 12.97 -2.96 -21.28
CA LEU A 150 13.15 -2.01 -22.39
C LEU A 150 14.57 -1.40 -22.45
N PHE A 151 15.35 -1.54 -21.38
CA PHE A 151 16.67 -0.93 -21.20
C PHE A 151 17.83 -1.92 -21.31
N GLY A 152 17.57 -3.17 -21.69
CA GLY A 152 18.61 -4.18 -22.00
C GLY A 152 19.68 -4.30 -20.92
N LYS A 153 20.90 -3.80 -21.22
CA LYS A 153 22.06 -3.82 -20.30
C LYS A 153 21.80 -3.12 -18.96
N HIS A 154 20.91 -2.12 -18.92
CA HIS A 154 20.59 -1.36 -17.71
C HIS A 154 19.35 -1.88 -16.97
N ARG A 155 18.81 -3.03 -17.36
CA ARG A 155 17.61 -3.63 -16.75
C ARG A 155 17.66 -3.68 -15.22
N SER A 156 18.77 -4.15 -14.66
CA SER A 156 18.93 -4.30 -13.21
C SER A 156 18.85 -2.94 -12.51
N THR A 157 19.56 -1.93 -13.02
CA THR A 157 19.52 -0.56 -12.48
C THR A 157 18.11 0.02 -12.47
N ILE A 158 17.33 -0.20 -13.54
CA ILE A 158 15.95 0.25 -13.61
C ILE A 158 15.07 -0.47 -12.59
N ILE A 159 15.21 -1.80 -12.45
CA ILE A 159 14.47 -2.59 -11.46
C ILE A 159 14.81 -2.12 -10.04
N THR A 160 16.08 -1.89 -9.74
CA THR A 160 16.50 -1.35 -8.44
C THR A 160 15.91 0.03 -8.18
N LEU A 161 15.85 0.90 -9.18
CA LEU A 161 15.25 2.22 -9.05
C LEU A 161 13.74 2.14 -8.73
N TYR A 162 13.02 1.20 -9.33
CA TYR A 162 11.61 0.95 -9.00
C TYR A 162 11.39 0.43 -7.59
N ASN A 163 12.24 -0.48 -7.09
CA ASN A 163 12.17 -0.94 -5.71
C ASN A 163 12.49 0.20 -4.75
N GLY A 164 13.52 1.01 -5.04
CA GLY A 164 13.83 2.20 -4.25
C GLY A 164 12.67 3.20 -4.21
N ALA A 165 11.99 3.42 -5.34
CA ALA A 165 10.79 4.25 -5.42
C ALA A 165 9.62 3.68 -4.61
N PHE A 166 9.44 2.35 -4.62
CA PHE A 166 8.41 1.65 -3.86
C PHE A 166 8.65 1.73 -2.34
N ASP A 167 9.89 1.53 -1.90
CA ASP A 167 10.23 1.55 -0.47
C ASP A 167 10.29 2.98 0.10
N SER A 168 10.41 4.00 -0.77
CA SER A 168 10.51 5.42 -0.37
C SER A 168 9.18 6.17 -0.36
N SER A 169 8.08 5.56 -0.83
CA SER A 169 6.75 6.19 -0.88
C SER A 169 6.11 6.28 0.51
#